data_AF-A0A9N9P3F2-F1
#
_entry.id   AF-A0A9N9P3F2-F1
#
_cell.length_a   1.000
_cell.length_b   1.000
_cell.length_c   1.000
_cell.angle_alpha   90.00
_cell.angle_beta   90.00
_cell.angle_gamma   90.00
#
_symmetry.space_group_name_H-M   'P 1'
#
loop_
_entity.id
_entity.type
_entity.pdbx_description
1 polymer ?
#
loop_
_entity_poly.entity_id
_entity_poly.type
_entity_poly.pdbx_seq_one_letter_code
_entity_poly.pdbx_strand_id
1 'polypeptide(L)'
;AIRYLDANSGSDDEDDSVKLPNEFYELKISCYLNKAACSLKFNEWGDVVQATNVVLEMPEKVLSPTIRAKALYRRGSAKVGMKDEEEAIKDLQEAAKLNPDDPAITKELVVAKQRLANREKAQKKAY
;
A
#
# COMPACT_ATOMS: atom_id res chain seq x y z
N ALA A 1 11.32 -4.12 38.99
CA ALA A 1 10.70 -3.59 37.76
C ALA A 1 10.25 -4.76 36.89
N ILE A 2 9.11 -5.38 37.21
CA ILE A 2 8.31 -6.24 36.31
C ILE A 2 6.87 -6.06 36.81
N ARG A 3 6.09 -5.21 36.13
CA ARG A 3 4.67 -4.98 36.44
C ARG A 3 3.93 -4.55 35.16
N TYR A 4 4.11 -5.32 34.10
CA TYR A 4 3.43 -5.11 32.81
C TYR A 4 3.03 -6.42 32.11
N LEU A 5 3.06 -7.55 32.81
CA LEU A 5 2.73 -8.86 32.25
C LEU A 5 1.44 -9.48 32.80
N ASP A 6 0.69 -8.74 33.61
CA ASP A 6 -0.45 -9.27 34.38
C ASP A 6 -1.78 -8.57 34.04
N ALA A 7 -1.94 -8.15 32.78
CA ALA A 7 -3.22 -7.70 32.24
C ALA A 7 -3.92 -8.79 31.39
N ASN A 8 -3.37 -10.00 31.38
CA ASN A 8 -3.93 -11.13 30.65
C ASN A 8 -4.29 -12.29 31.60
N SER A 9 -4.88 -11.95 32.74
CA SER A 9 -5.55 -12.90 33.63
C SER A 9 -7.07 -12.72 33.49
N GLY A 10 -7.65 -13.43 32.52
CA GLY A 10 -9.09 -13.41 32.27
C GLY A 10 -9.47 -14.48 31.24
N SER A 11 -9.70 -15.70 31.76
CA SER A 11 -10.64 -16.73 31.29
C SER A 11 -11.04 -16.78 29.82
N ASP A 12 -10.79 -17.95 29.22
CA ASP A 12 -11.45 -18.47 28.02
C ASP A 12 -12.98 -18.29 28.08
N ASP A 13 -13.53 -17.49 27.17
CA ASP A 13 -14.86 -17.60 26.60
C ASP A 13 -14.81 -16.87 25.23
N GLU A 14 -15.16 -17.58 24.15
CA GLU A 14 -15.27 -17.02 22.79
C GLU A 14 -16.31 -15.89 22.75
N ASP A 15 -15.89 -14.64 22.49
CA ASP A 15 -16.79 -13.57 22.04
C ASP A 15 -16.05 -12.61 21.09
N ASP A 16 -16.75 -12.26 20.01
CA ASP A 16 -16.25 -11.58 18.82
C ASP A 16 -15.52 -10.25 19.12
N SER A 17 -14.39 -10.04 18.44
CA SER A 17 -13.82 -8.72 18.16
C SER A 17 -13.35 -7.91 19.38
N VAL A 18 -12.08 -8.09 19.78
CA VAL A 18 -11.34 -6.97 20.37
C VAL A 18 -11.23 -5.89 19.30
N LYS A 19 -12.23 -5.01 19.23
CA LYS A 19 -12.20 -3.83 18.36
C LYS A 19 -11.11 -2.93 18.92
N LEU A 20 -9.91 -3.04 18.36
CA LEU A 20 -8.83 -2.13 18.72
C LEU A 20 -9.33 -0.69 18.52
N PRO A 21 -8.98 0.25 19.41
CA PRO A 21 -9.40 1.64 19.29
C PRO A 21 -9.06 2.19 17.90
N ASN A 22 -9.93 3.01 17.31
CA ASN A 22 -9.67 3.63 16.01
C ASN A 22 -8.31 4.36 15.97
N GLU A 23 -7.92 4.98 17.09
CA GLU A 23 -6.62 5.65 17.29
C GLU A 23 -5.43 4.71 17.03
N PHE A 24 -5.55 3.43 17.39
CA PHE A 24 -4.50 2.44 17.10
C PHE A 24 -4.37 2.22 15.60
N TYR A 25 -5.49 2.09 14.89
CA TYR A 25 -5.47 1.90 13.44
C TYR A 25 -4.95 3.12 12.70
N GLU A 26 -5.33 4.33 13.13
CA GLU A 26 -4.82 5.58 12.56
C GLU A 26 -3.29 5.69 12.70
N LEU A 27 -2.78 5.38 13.90
CA LEU A 27 -1.34 5.36 14.15
C LEU A 27 -0.66 4.29 13.28
N LYS A 28 -1.23 3.08 13.22
CA LYS A 28 -0.73 1.98 12.40
C LYS A 28 -0.65 2.39 10.92
N ILE A 29 -1.71 2.95 10.37
CA ILE A 29 -1.75 3.45 8.98
C ILE A 29 -0.62 4.47 8.75
N SER A 30 -0.47 5.46 9.64
CA SER A 30 0.58 6.48 9.53
C SER A 30 1.98 5.86 9.51
N CYS A 31 2.26 4.92 10.43
CA CYS A 31 3.54 4.22 10.49
C CYS A 31 3.83 3.42 9.21
N TYR A 32 2.89 2.62 8.73
CA TYR A 32 3.08 1.81 7.52
C TYR A 32 3.19 2.65 6.26
N LEU A 33 2.42 3.75 6.15
CA LEU A 33 2.62 4.70 5.07
C LEU A 33 4.04 5.27 5.13
N ASN A 34 4.47 5.82 6.28
CA ASN A 34 5.81 6.39 6.40
C ASN A 34 6.90 5.38 6.07
N LYS A 35 6.77 4.12 6.54
CA LYS A 35 7.64 3.01 6.16
C LYS A 35 7.69 2.82 4.64
N ALA A 36 6.53 2.73 3.98
CA ALA A 36 6.44 2.59 2.53
C ALA A 36 7.09 3.77 1.77
N ALA A 37 6.98 5.00 2.28
CA ALA A 37 7.67 6.15 1.68
C ALA A 37 9.21 6.06 1.81
N CYS A 38 9.71 5.61 2.96
CA CYS A 38 11.14 5.41 3.16
C CYS A 38 11.67 4.29 2.26
N SER A 39 11.02 3.12 2.27
CA SER A 39 11.43 1.98 1.44
C SER A 39 11.37 2.29 -0.06
N LEU A 40 10.43 3.12 -0.52
CA LEU A 40 10.43 3.61 -1.91
C LEU A 40 11.70 4.38 -2.26
N LYS A 41 12.23 5.21 -1.35
CA LYS A 41 13.46 5.98 -1.60
C LYS A 41 14.70 5.08 -1.64
N PHE A 42 14.68 3.97 -0.89
CA PHE A 42 15.76 2.98 -0.88
C PHE A 42 15.63 1.90 -1.96
N ASN A 43 14.61 1.98 -2.83
CA ASN A 43 14.29 0.98 -3.84
C ASN A 43 14.00 -0.42 -3.24
N GLU A 44 13.56 -0.49 -1.99
CA GLU A 44 13.14 -1.71 -1.30
C GLU A 44 11.70 -2.06 -1.68
N TRP A 45 11.50 -2.45 -2.94
CA TRP A 45 10.16 -2.60 -3.50
C TRP A 45 9.28 -3.60 -2.73
N GLY A 46 9.87 -4.70 -2.25
CA GLY A 46 9.15 -5.74 -1.51
C GLY A 46 8.52 -5.20 -0.23
N ASP A 47 9.28 -4.43 0.54
CA ASP A 47 8.80 -3.82 1.78
C ASP A 47 7.69 -2.79 1.53
N VAL A 48 7.75 -2.07 0.42
CA VAL A 48 6.67 -1.14 0.03
C VAL A 48 5.38 -1.90 -0.23
N VAL A 49 5.44 -3.01 -0.98
CA VAL A 49 4.25 -3.82 -1.28
C VAL A 49 3.66 -4.39 0.01
N GLN A 50 4.50 -4.94 0.91
CA GLN A 50 4.02 -5.48 2.18
C GLN A 50 3.40 -4.39 3.07
N ALA A 51 4.08 -3.26 3.23
CA ALA A 51 3.58 -2.17 4.05
C ALA A 51 2.27 -1.57 3.52
N THR A 52 2.14 -1.46 2.19
CA THR A 52 0.91 -0.94 1.56
C THR A 52 -0.23 -1.94 1.60
N ASN A 53 0.03 -3.24 1.46
CA ASN A 53 -0.99 -4.29 1.62
C ASN A 53 -1.60 -4.25 3.03
N VAL A 54 -0.77 -4.14 4.07
CA VAL A 54 -1.25 -4.01 5.45
C VAL A 54 -2.18 -2.80 5.60
N VAL A 55 -1.88 -1.66 4.95
CA VAL A 55 -2.76 -0.47 5.00
C VAL A 55 -4.09 -0.72 4.28
N LEU A 56 -4.08 -1.44 3.15
CA LEU A 56 -5.27 -1.71 2.34
C LEU A 56 -6.20 -2.75 2.97
N GLU A 57 -5.69 -3.61 3.85
CA GLU A 57 -6.47 -4.57 4.65
C GLU A 57 -7.13 -3.95 5.90
N MET A 58 -6.87 -2.66 6.18
CA MET A 58 -7.44 -1.98 7.34
C MET A 58 -8.97 -1.77 7.19
N PRO A 59 -9.70 -1.67 8.31
CA PRO A 59 -11.14 -1.44 8.27
C PRO A 59 -11.51 -0.18 7.48
N GLU A 60 -12.54 -0.24 6.65
CA GLU A 60 -12.98 0.89 5.81
C GLU A 60 -13.33 2.14 6.62
N LYS A 61 -13.79 1.96 7.86
CA LYS A 61 -14.10 3.05 8.79
C LYS A 61 -12.91 3.98 9.06
N VAL A 62 -11.68 3.47 9.03
CA VAL A 62 -10.44 4.24 9.26
C VAL A 62 -9.68 4.53 7.97
N LEU A 63 -10.00 3.81 6.88
CA LEU A 63 -9.33 3.93 5.60
C LEU A 63 -10.02 4.97 4.72
N SER A 64 -9.64 6.24 4.89
CA SER A 64 -10.16 7.32 4.03
C SER A 64 -9.72 7.13 2.56
N PRO A 65 -10.51 7.63 1.59
CA PRO A 65 -10.18 7.50 0.17
C PRO A 65 -8.81 8.10 -0.18
N THR A 66 -8.42 9.17 0.51
CA THR A 66 -7.10 9.80 0.37
C THR A 66 -5.96 8.89 0.87
N ILE A 67 -6.16 8.18 2.00
CA ILE A 67 -5.18 7.22 2.53
C ILE A 67 -5.06 6.02 1.58
N ARG A 68 -6.19 5.49 1.11
CA ARG A 68 -6.23 4.39 0.15
C ARG A 68 -5.52 4.77 -1.16
N ALA A 69 -5.78 5.96 -1.70
CA ALA A 69 -5.08 6.47 -2.88
C ALA A 69 -3.56 6.54 -2.67
N LYS A 70 -3.09 7.02 -1.52
CA LYS A 70 -1.65 7.08 -1.19
C LYS A 70 -1.02 5.68 -1.10
N ALA A 71 -1.71 4.71 -0.49
CA ALA A 71 -1.22 3.34 -0.39
C ALA A 71 -1.12 2.68 -1.78
N LEU A 72 -2.17 2.81 -2.60
CA LEU A 72 -2.20 2.29 -3.97
C LEU A 72 -1.14 2.95 -4.87
N TYR A 73 -0.95 4.26 -4.76
CA TYR A 73 0.10 4.97 -5.50
C TYR A 73 1.50 4.43 -5.17
N ARG A 74 1.79 4.23 -3.87
CA ARG A 74 3.09 3.71 -3.42
C ARG A 74 3.29 2.27 -3.85
N ARG A 75 2.25 1.43 -3.76
CA ARG A 75 2.28 0.04 -4.23
C ARG A 75 2.52 -0.04 -5.74
N GLY A 76 1.79 0.75 -6.51
CA GLY A 76 1.96 0.85 -7.96
C GLY A 76 3.36 1.30 -8.35
N SER A 77 3.90 2.33 -7.69
CA SER A 77 5.28 2.81 -7.91
C SER A 77 6.33 1.72 -7.64
N ALA A 78 6.14 0.93 -6.57
CA ALA A 78 7.03 -0.20 -6.26
C ALA A 78 6.93 -1.31 -7.31
N LYS A 79 5.72 -1.64 -7.77
CA LYS A 79 5.49 -2.62 -8.85
C LYS A 79 6.12 -2.18 -10.18
N VAL A 80 6.09 -0.88 -10.50
CA VAL A 80 6.87 -0.30 -11.63
C VAL A 80 8.38 -0.56 -11.46
N GLY A 81 8.90 -0.44 -10.24
CA GLY A 81 10.29 -0.78 -9.89
C GLY A 81 10.62 -2.27 -10.05
N MET A 82 9.65 -3.15 -9.75
CA MET A 82 9.77 -4.60 -9.91
C MET A 82 9.60 -5.09 -11.36
N LYS A 83 9.31 -4.19 -12.31
CA LYS A 83 8.92 -4.55 -13.70
C LYS A 83 7.63 -5.38 -13.75
N ASP A 84 6.72 -5.13 -12.82
CA ASP A 84 5.36 -5.65 -12.84
C ASP A 84 4.41 -4.52 -13.27
N GLU A 85 4.56 -4.09 -14.54
CA GLU A 85 3.86 -2.90 -15.04
C GLU A 85 2.34 -3.11 -15.15
N GLU A 86 1.88 -4.33 -15.40
CA GLU A 86 0.46 -4.66 -15.57
C GLU A 86 -0.29 -4.45 -14.25
N GLU A 87 0.23 -5.00 -13.17
CA GLU A 87 -0.34 -4.84 -11.83
C GLU A 87 -0.15 -3.41 -11.31
N ALA A 88 0.96 -2.76 -11.65
CA ALA A 88 1.18 -1.36 -11.31
C ALA A 88 0.11 -0.44 -11.92
N ILE A 89 -0.26 -0.67 -13.19
CA ILE A 89 -1.29 0.12 -13.87
C ILE A 89 -2.64 -0.03 -13.18
N LYS A 90 -3.02 -1.23 -12.75
CA LYS A 90 -4.29 -1.47 -12.03
C LYS A 90 -4.34 -0.66 -10.73
N ASP A 91 -3.27 -0.72 -9.94
CA ASP A 91 -3.16 0.02 -8.68
C ASP A 91 -3.20 1.54 -8.90
N LEU A 92 -2.47 2.05 -9.91
CA LEU A 92 -2.43 3.47 -10.23
C LEU A 92 -3.76 3.98 -10.80
N GLN A 93 -4.50 3.14 -11.54
CA GLN A 93 -5.84 3.47 -12.02
C GLN A 93 -6.85 3.57 -10.89
N GLU A 94 -6.81 2.65 -9.92
CA GLU A 94 -7.66 2.75 -8.72
C GLU A 94 -7.29 3.99 -7.90
N ALA A 95 -5.99 4.27 -7.74
CA ALA A 95 -5.52 5.48 -7.06
C ALA A 95 -6.01 6.76 -7.74
N ALA A 96 -5.99 6.82 -9.08
CA ALA A 96 -6.46 7.97 -9.85
C ALA A 96 -7.99 8.16 -9.77
N LYS A 97 -8.77 7.08 -9.59
CA LYS A 97 -10.22 7.19 -9.35
C LYS A 97 -10.52 7.79 -7.98
N LEU A 98 -9.72 7.46 -6.98
CA LEU A 98 -9.90 7.92 -5.60
C LEU A 98 -9.35 9.34 -5.37
N ASN A 99 -8.31 9.72 -6.10
CA ASN A 99 -7.69 11.04 -6.02
C ASN A 99 -7.25 11.52 -7.42
N PRO A 100 -8.17 12.03 -8.25
CA PRO A 100 -7.87 12.45 -9.62
C PRO A 100 -7.00 13.72 -9.70
N ASP A 101 -6.98 14.53 -8.64
CA ASP A 101 -6.25 15.79 -8.57
C ASP A 101 -4.75 15.61 -8.29
N ASP A 102 -4.29 14.38 -8.01
CA ASP A 102 -2.89 14.12 -7.72
C ASP A 102 -2.06 13.96 -9.02
N PRO A 103 -1.21 14.96 -9.34
CA PRO A 103 -0.40 14.90 -10.56
C PRO A 103 0.67 13.80 -10.50
N ALA A 104 1.07 13.34 -9.30
CA ALA A 104 2.07 12.28 -9.15
C ALA A 104 1.51 10.94 -9.63
N ILE A 105 0.24 10.64 -9.32
CA ILE A 105 -0.43 9.42 -9.76
C ILE A 105 -0.54 9.38 -11.28
N THR A 106 -0.98 10.50 -11.89
CA THR A 106 -1.13 10.60 -13.34
C THR A 106 0.21 10.44 -14.06
N LYS A 107 1.28 11.07 -13.56
CA LYS A 107 2.64 10.93 -14.11
C LYS A 107 3.12 9.49 -14.05
N GLU A 108 2.98 8.83 -12.89
CA GLU A 108 3.44 7.47 -12.70
C GLU A 108 2.66 6.48 -13.59
N LEU A 109 1.36 6.69 -13.77
CA LEU A 109 0.52 5.88 -14.64
C LEU A 109 0.98 5.95 -16.10
N VAL A 110 1.35 7.14 -16.58
CA VAL A 110 1.92 7.33 -17.93
C VAL A 110 3.25 6.58 -18.06
N VAL A 111 4.13 6.69 -17.05
CA VAL A 111 5.42 5.98 -17.02
C VAL A 111 5.21 4.47 -17.06
N ALA A 112 4.30 3.93 -16.24
CA ALA A 112 3.98 2.50 -16.19
C ALA A 112 3.48 1.98 -17.55
N LYS A 113 2.54 2.69 -18.19
CA LYS A 113 2.04 2.35 -19.54
C LYS A 113 3.14 2.38 -20.60
N GLN A 114 4.02 3.37 -20.56
CA GLN A 114 5.12 3.48 -21.51
C GLN A 114 6.11 2.32 -21.34
N ARG A 115 6.43 1.92 -20.11
CA ARG A 115 7.30 0.77 -19.82
C ARG A 115 6.69 -0.53 -20.32
N LEU A 116 5.40 -0.76 -20.07
CA LEU A 116 4.69 -1.93 -20.58
C LEU A 116 4.73 -2.00 -22.11
N ALA A 117 4.37 -0.92 -22.79
CA ALA A 117 4.38 -0.88 -24.26
C ALA A 117 5.79 -1.10 -24.85
N ASN A 118 6.83 -0.59 -24.17
CA ASN A 118 8.22 -0.82 -24.58
C ASN A 118 8.64 -2.29 -24.39
N ARG A 119 8.22 -2.92 -23.29
CA ARG A 119 8.48 -4.33 -23.00
C ARG A 119 7.80 -5.24 -24.02
N GLU A 120 6.53 -4.99 -24.35
CA GLU A 120 5.81 -5.74 -25.38
C GLU A 120 6.47 -5.60 -26.76
N LYS A 121 6.89 -4.38 -27.14
CA LYS A 121 7.62 -4.15 -28.39
C LYS A 121 8.96 -4.86 -28.42
N ALA A 122 9.69 -4.91 -27.30
CA ALA A 122 10.96 -5.62 -27.20
C ALA A 122 10.75 -7.14 -27.35
N GLN A 123 9.73 -7.69 -26.71
CA GLN A 123 9.37 -9.11 -26.83
C GLN A 123 8.99 -9.48 -28.27
N LYS A 124 8.18 -8.65 -28.96
CA LYS A 124 7.80 -8.86 -30.36
C LYS A 124 8.94 -8.75 -31.37
N LYS A 125 10.05 -8.10 -31.01
CA LYS A 125 11.25 -7.99 -31.88
C LYS A 125 12.25 -9.12 -31.65
N ALA A 126 12.13 -9.82 -30.52
CA ALA A 126 13.00 -10.93 -30.15
C ALA A 126 12.46 -12.30 -30.64
N TYR A 127 11.21 -12.33 -31.10
CA TYR A 127 10.54 -13.48 -31.71
C TYR A 127 10.48 -13.27 -33.23
#